data_AF-A0A939KLE3-F1
#
_entry.id   AF-A0A939KLE3-F1
#
_cell.length_a   1.000
_cell.length_b   1.000
_cell.length_c   1.000
_cell.angle_alpha   90.00
_cell.angle_beta   90.00
_cell.angle_gamma   90.00
#
_symmetry.space_group_name_H-M   'P 1'
#
loop_
_entity.id
_entity.type
_entity.pdbx_description
1 polymer ?
#
loop_
_entity_poly.entity_id
_entity_poly.type
_entity_poly.pdbx_seq_one_letter_code
_entity_poly.pdbx_strand_id
1 'polypeptide(L)'
;MKKTAIFLVISMLIMTMAGCAGKNENQESQDAAEKQQEEVSVDKNLLSVEIILPPDFAGDLSDFDKESYLTENPGMKDAEVLGDGSLKLTMSRAKHKELMEEMRESVDEAFNMLMNDEETSYIKDVRRSDDYRKVDVIVDRTGYENAFDFSSLTIMMSVAMYQVFEGNELELLLRYLDEETEEVIDEMKLPEEL
;
A
#
# COMPACT_ATOMS: atom_id res chain seq x y z
N MET A 1 -6.60 -38.31 0.25
CA MET A 1 -5.89 -38.47 1.54
C MET A 1 -5.78 -37.09 2.18
N LYS A 2 -6.40 -36.97 3.36
CA LYS A 2 -6.46 -35.88 4.35
C LYS A 2 -5.85 -34.51 3.99
N LYS A 3 -6.71 -33.54 3.65
CA LYS A 3 -6.43 -32.10 3.81
C LYS A 3 -7.02 -31.69 5.16
N THR A 4 -6.18 -31.49 6.17
CA THR A 4 -6.61 -30.89 7.44
C THR A 4 -6.67 -29.39 7.27
N ALA A 5 -7.89 -28.86 7.23
CA ALA A 5 -8.17 -27.43 7.36
C ALA A 5 -7.85 -26.98 8.79
N ILE A 6 -7.02 -25.94 8.92
CA ILE A 6 -6.81 -25.23 10.18
C ILE A 6 -7.95 -24.21 10.30
N PHE A 7 -8.89 -24.52 11.18
CA PHE A 7 -9.92 -23.61 11.68
C PHE A 7 -9.29 -22.67 12.70
N LEU A 8 -9.35 -21.36 12.48
CA LEU A 8 -9.16 -20.38 13.55
C LEU A 8 -10.51 -19.72 13.86
N VAL A 9 -11.05 -20.17 15.01
CA VAL A 9 -12.31 -19.78 15.63
C VAL A 9 -12.12 -18.45 16.35
N ILE A 10 -12.83 -17.40 15.94
CA ILE A 10 -13.27 -16.34 16.86
C ILE A 10 -14.72 -15.99 16.53
N SER A 11 -15.63 -16.76 17.12
CA SER A 11 -17.04 -16.43 17.24
C SER A 11 -17.41 -16.52 18.72
N MET A 12 -17.60 -15.37 19.36
CA MET A 12 -18.33 -15.22 20.62
C MET A 12 -18.82 -13.76 20.67
N LEU A 13 -20.05 -13.48 20.25
CA LEU A 13 -21.33 -13.61 20.97
C LEU A 13 -21.47 -12.68 22.19
N ILE A 14 -22.24 -11.59 22.03
CA ILE A 14 -23.17 -11.04 23.05
C ILE A 14 -24.30 -10.31 22.27
N MET A 15 -25.43 -10.94 21.94
CA MET A 15 -26.71 -10.99 22.68
C MET A 15 -27.22 -9.64 23.25
N THR A 16 -28.18 -9.01 22.56
CA THR A 16 -29.61 -8.82 22.92
C THR A 16 -29.94 -7.76 23.97
N MET A 17 -30.83 -6.80 23.65
CA MET A 17 -32.25 -6.83 24.06
C MET A 17 -33.03 -5.56 23.64
N ALA A 18 -34.29 -5.80 23.22
CA ALA A 18 -35.55 -5.06 23.44
C ALA A 18 -35.59 -3.51 23.32
N GLY A 19 -36.59 -2.88 22.70
CA GLY A 19 -37.88 -3.33 22.19
C GLY A 19 -38.88 -2.16 22.10
N CYS A 20 -39.96 -2.35 21.31
CA CYS A 20 -41.28 -1.69 21.34
C CYS A 20 -41.34 -0.15 21.17
N ALA A 21 -42.36 0.49 20.58
CA ALA A 21 -43.66 0.11 20.05
C ALA A 21 -44.20 1.31 19.21
N GLY A 22 -45.15 1.03 18.31
CA GLY A 22 -46.09 2.04 17.80
C GLY A 22 -46.20 2.12 16.28
N LYS A 23 -46.91 1.16 15.65
CA LYS A 23 -47.46 1.35 14.31
C LYS A 23 -48.98 1.33 14.40
N ASN A 24 -49.57 2.50 14.15
CA ASN A 24 -51.00 2.69 13.95
C ASN A 24 -51.24 2.68 12.44
N GLU A 25 -52.14 1.81 11.97
CA GLU A 25 -52.67 1.88 10.61
C GLU A 25 -53.70 3.03 10.56
N ASN A 26 -53.59 3.95 9.60
CA ASN A 26 -54.52 4.03 8.46
C ASN A 26 -54.23 5.25 7.57
N GLN A 27 -54.71 5.14 6.33
CA GLN A 27 -54.91 6.17 5.30
C GLN A 27 -53.77 6.45 4.31
N GLU A 28 -53.89 5.75 3.17
CA GLU A 28 -53.64 6.29 1.85
C GLU A 28 -54.24 7.70 1.68
N SER A 29 -53.41 8.61 1.19
CA SER A 29 -53.82 9.64 0.23
C SER A 29 -52.59 10.01 -0.59
N GLN A 30 -52.66 9.69 -1.88
CA GLN A 30 -51.78 10.20 -2.92
C GLN A 30 -51.88 11.73 -2.95
N ASP A 31 -50.77 12.43 -2.83
CA ASP A 31 -50.54 13.60 -3.67
C ASP A 31 -49.04 13.79 -3.92
N ALA A 32 -48.74 14.15 -5.16
CA ALA A 32 -47.45 14.06 -5.80
C ALA A 32 -46.48 15.14 -5.27
N ALA A 33 -45.40 14.69 -4.62
CA ALA A 33 -44.20 15.49 -4.46
C ALA A 33 -43.18 15.02 -5.49
N GLU A 34 -43.16 15.70 -6.63
CA GLU A 34 -42.11 15.59 -7.65
C GLU A 34 -40.83 16.23 -7.06
N LYS A 35 -40.14 15.51 -6.18
CA LYS A 35 -38.73 15.79 -5.87
C LYS A 35 -37.93 15.17 -7.00
N GLN A 36 -37.55 16.02 -7.95
CA GLN A 36 -36.42 15.74 -8.83
C GLN A 36 -35.23 15.44 -7.93
N GLN A 37 -34.95 14.14 -7.79
CA GLN A 37 -33.70 13.64 -7.28
C GLN A 37 -32.69 13.98 -8.37
N GLU A 38 -32.04 15.14 -8.25
CA GLU A 38 -30.83 15.43 -8.99
C GLU A 38 -29.87 14.27 -8.70
N GLU A 39 -29.76 13.38 -9.68
CA GLU A 39 -28.72 12.37 -9.74
C GLU A 39 -27.41 13.14 -9.81
N VAL A 40 -26.82 13.41 -8.64
CA VAL A 40 -25.48 13.97 -8.54
C VAL A 40 -24.57 12.96 -9.24
N SER A 41 -24.26 13.21 -10.50
CA SER A 41 -23.27 12.45 -11.25
C SER A 41 -21.91 12.80 -10.67
N VAL A 42 -21.58 12.21 -9.52
CA VAL A 42 -20.24 12.29 -8.96
C VAL A 42 -19.34 11.61 -9.99
N ASP A 43 -18.43 12.38 -10.57
CA ASP A 43 -17.41 11.84 -11.46
C ASP A 43 -16.78 10.64 -10.78
N LYS A 44 -16.81 9.47 -11.42
CA LYS A 44 -16.33 8.23 -10.80
C LYS A 44 -14.85 8.37 -10.41
N ASN A 45 -14.10 9.20 -11.13
CA ASN A 45 -12.70 9.55 -10.83
C ASN A 45 -12.54 10.36 -9.52
N LEU A 46 -13.56 11.07 -9.02
CA LEU A 46 -13.51 11.69 -7.69
C LEU A 46 -13.44 10.64 -6.57
N LEU A 47 -14.02 9.45 -6.78
CA LEU A 47 -14.19 8.41 -5.76
C LEU A 47 -13.34 7.15 -6.01
N SER A 48 -12.51 7.15 -7.05
CA SER A 48 -11.54 6.09 -7.32
C SER A 48 -10.12 6.63 -7.39
N VAL A 49 -9.19 5.71 -7.17
CA VAL A 49 -7.77 5.91 -7.46
C VAL A 49 -7.42 4.96 -8.61
N GLU A 50 -6.64 5.45 -9.55
CA GLU A 50 -6.03 4.66 -10.62
C GLU A 50 -4.54 4.56 -10.34
N ILE A 51 -3.99 3.35 -10.38
CA ILE A 51 -2.53 3.11 -10.32
C ILE A 51 -2.12 2.30 -11.54
N ILE A 52 -0.89 2.50 -12.00
CA ILE A 52 -0.31 1.74 -13.10
C ILE A 52 0.90 1.00 -12.53
N LEU A 53 0.81 -0.33 -12.48
CA LEU A 53 1.93 -1.18 -12.11
C LEU A 53 2.78 -1.40 -13.37
N PRO A 54 4.05 -0.94 -13.39
CA PRO A 54 4.96 -1.24 -14.49
C PRO A 54 5.13 -2.75 -14.68
N PRO A 55 5.59 -3.24 -15.85
CA PRO A 55 5.70 -4.66 -16.12
C PRO A 55 6.52 -5.43 -15.08
N ASP A 56 7.62 -4.82 -14.61
CA ASP A 56 8.50 -5.41 -13.58
C ASP A 56 7.79 -5.64 -12.24
N PHE A 57 6.73 -4.88 -11.94
CA PHE A 57 5.91 -5.02 -10.74
C PHE A 57 4.62 -5.81 -10.97
N ALA A 58 4.08 -5.78 -12.19
CA ALA A 58 2.85 -6.47 -12.54
C ALA A 58 3.03 -8.00 -12.68
N GLY A 59 4.26 -8.44 -12.94
CA GLY A 59 4.59 -9.86 -13.07
C GLY A 59 4.15 -10.47 -14.41
N ASP A 60 3.96 -11.78 -14.44
CA ASP A 60 3.49 -12.49 -15.63
C ASP A 60 1.97 -12.34 -15.78
N LEU A 61 1.54 -11.61 -16.81
CA LEU A 61 0.14 -11.35 -17.13
C LEU A 61 -0.39 -12.22 -18.28
N SER A 62 0.36 -13.23 -18.75
CA SER A 62 -0.01 -14.05 -19.91
C SER A 62 -1.34 -14.80 -19.73
N ASP A 63 -1.65 -15.20 -18.49
CA ASP A 63 -2.90 -15.86 -18.10
C ASP A 63 -3.84 -14.94 -17.28
N PHE A 64 -3.66 -13.62 -17.37
CA PHE A 64 -4.45 -12.67 -16.57
C PHE A 64 -5.95 -12.73 -16.94
N ASP A 65 -6.77 -13.07 -15.94
CA ASP A 65 -8.23 -13.03 -16.03
C ASP A 65 -8.79 -11.93 -15.13
N LYS A 66 -9.37 -10.91 -15.77
CA LYS A 66 -9.94 -9.74 -15.09
C LYS A 66 -11.06 -10.11 -14.12
N GLU A 67 -11.97 -11.00 -14.52
CA GLU A 67 -13.14 -11.35 -13.69
C GLU A 67 -12.74 -12.08 -12.41
N SER A 68 -11.81 -13.03 -12.51
CA SER A 68 -11.22 -13.73 -11.37
C SER A 68 -10.48 -12.76 -10.46
N TYR A 69 -9.62 -11.90 -11.03
CA TYR A 69 -8.87 -10.90 -10.26
C TYR A 69 -9.79 -9.98 -9.45
N LEU A 70 -10.84 -9.42 -10.07
CA LEU A 70 -11.78 -8.54 -9.40
C LEU A 70 -12.62 -9.27 -8.34
N THR A 71 -12.91 -10.55 -8.53
CA THR A 71 -13.62 -11.39 -7.56
C THR A 71 -12.77 -11.68 -6.31
N GLU A 72 -11.47 -11.89 -6.50
CA GLU A 72 -10.51 -12.20 -5.43
C GLU A 72 -10.05 -10.95 -4.66
N ASN A 73 -10.21 -9.75 -5.24
CA ASN A 73 -9.74 -8.50 -4.67
C ASN A 73 -10.90 -7.51 -4.40
N PRO A 74 -11.67 -7.68 -3.30
CA PRO A 74 -12.71 -6.74 -2.92
C PRO A 74 -12.21 -5.30 -2.83
N GLY A 75 -13.00 -4.36 -3.35
CA GLY A 75 -12.64 -2.93 -3.38
C GLY A 75 -11.91 -2.49 -4.65
N MET A 76 -11.48 -3.43 -5.49
CA MET A 76 -11.09 -3.20 -6.88
C MET A 76 -12.35 -3.00 -7.75
N LYS A 77 -12.28 -2.03 -8.66
CA LYS A 77 -13.37 -1.65 -9.58
C LYS A 77 -13.06 -2.06 -11.02
N ASP A 78 -11.80 -1.98 -11.40
CA ASP A 78 -11.34 -2.32 -12.74
C ASP A 78 -9.88 -2.78 -12.74
N ALA A 79 -9.51 -3.56 -13.74
CA ALA A 79 -8.15 -3.98 -14.03
C ALA A 79 -7.99 -4.15 -15.55
N GLU A 80 -6.89 -3.63 -16.11
CA GLU A 80 -6.62 -3.61 -17.54
C GLU A 80 -5.12 -3.84 -17.80
N VAL A 81 -4.80 -4.84 -18.62
CA VAL A 81 -3.43 -5.06 -19.11
C VAL A 81 -3.17 -4.11 -20.28
N LEU A 82 -2.14 -3.28 -20.17
CA LEU A 82 -1.74 -2.32 -21.19
C LEU A 82 -0.83 -2.96 -22.23
N GLY A 83 -0.68 -2.31 -23.40
CA GLY A 83 0.08 -2.83 -24.52
C GLY A 83 1.60 -2.97 -24.29
N ASP A 84 2.12 -2.34 -23.25
CA ASP A 84 3.52 -2.42 -22.82
C ASP A 84 3.77 -3.48 -21.73
N GLY A 85 2.72 -4.21 -21.31
CA GLY A 85 2.79 -5.20 -20.24
C GLY A 85 2.52 -4.65 -18.84
N SER A 86 2.20 -3.36 -18.70
CA SER A 86 1.78 -2.78 -17.42
C SER A 86 0.36 -3.22 -17.04
N LEU A 87 0.03 -3.22 -15.75
CA LEU A 87 -1.32 -3.46 -15.25
C LEU A 87 -1.91 -2.17 -14.67
N LYS A 88 -2.94 -1.62 -15.32
CA LYS A 88 -3.73 -0.52 -14.80
C LYS A 88 -4.80 -1.05 -13.85
N LEU A 89 -4.86 -0.50 -12.65
CA LEU A 89 -5.78 -0.91 -11.59
C LEU A 89 -6.62 0.30 -11.16
N THR A 90 -7.95 0.12 -11.10
CA THR A 90 -8.87 1.12 -10.57
C THR A 90 -9.51 0.59 -9.29
N MET A 91 -9.45 1.36 -8.20
CA MET A 91 -9.97 0.93 -6.91
C MET A 91 -10.71 2.04 -6.18
N SER A 92 -11.46 1.69 -5.13
CA SER A 92 -12.02 2.70 -4.23
C SER A 92 -10.92 3.40 -3.42
N ARG A 93 -11.15 4.65 -3.01
CA ARG A 93 -10.21 5.37 -2.10
C ARG A 93 -10.01 4.65 -0.77
N ALA A 94 -11.03 3.96 -0.26
CA ALA A 94 -10.93 3.17 0.96
C ALA A 94 -9.96 2.00 0.78
N LYS A 95 -10.07 1.26 -0.34
CA LYS A 95 -9.16 0.15 -0.64
C LYS A 95 -7.73 0.64 -0.89
N HIS A 96 -7.56 1.77 -1.59
CA HIS A 96 -6.25 2.39 -1.75
C HIS A 96 -5.62 2.75 -0.40
N LYS A 97 -6.38 3.37 0.51
CA LYS A 97 -5.88 3.70 1.84
C LYS A 97 -5.46 2.47 2.65
N GLU A 98 -6.28 1.42 2.65
CA GLU A 98 -5.98 0.13 3.29
C GLU A 98 -4.66 -0.45 2.73
N LEU A 99 -4.54 -0.50 1.40
CA LEU A 99 -3.33 -0.98 0.73
C LEU A 99 -2.10 -0.13 1.09
N MET A 100 -2.25 1.18 1.18
CA MET A 100 -1.15 2.06 1.59
C MET A 100 -0.76 1.89 3.07
N GLU A 101 -1.67 1.48 3.95
CA GLU A 101 -1.32 1.14 5.33
C GLU A 101 -0.49 -0.15 5.38
N GLU A 102 -0.90 -1.19 4.65
CA GLU A 102 -0.14 -2.44 4.50
C GLU A 102 1.26 -2.20 3.89
N MET A 103 1.35 -1.35 2.86
CA MET A 103 2.64 -1.02 2.23
C MET A 103 3.57 -0.28 3.20
N ARG A 104 3.06 0.61 4.07
CA ARG A 104 3.89 1.26 5.10
C ARG A 104 4.45 0.23 6.07
N GLU A 105 3.61 -0.69 6.54
CA GLU A 105 4.04 -1.76 7.43
C GLU A 105 5.12 -2.62 6.78
N SER A 106 4.98 -2.95 5.49
CA SER A 106 5.97 -3.73 4.75
C SER A 106 7.31 -3.00 4.58
N VAL A 107 7.30 -1.69 4.30
CA VAL A 107 8.53 -0.88 4.19
C VAL A 107 9.21 -0.77 5.56
N ASP A 108 8.44 -0.48 6.61
CA ASP A 108 8.98 -0.37 7.96
C ASP A 108 9.51 -1.74 8.45
N GLU A 109 8.89 -2.85 8.07
CA GLU A 109 9.40 -4.20 8.33
C GLU A 109 10.73 -4.45 7.60
N ALA A 110 10.85 -4.09 6.31
CA ALA A 110 12.09 -4.21 5.57
C ALA A 110 13.25 -3.42 6.23
N PHE A 111 12.97 -2.21 6.73
CA PHE A 111 13.96 -1.43 7.47
C PHE A 111 14.32 -2.09 8.81
N ASN A 112 13.33 -2.63 9.52
CA ASN A 112 13.59 -3.38 10.75
C ASN A 112 14.43 -4.64 10.50
N MET A 113 14.20 -5.36 9.40
CA MET A 113 15.04 -6.51 9.03
C MET A 113 16.50 -6.08 8.85
N LEU A 114 16.75 -4.98 8.12
CA LEU A 114 18.10 -4.43 7.95
C LEU A 114 18.77 -4.03 9.27
N MET A 115 18.02 -3.52 10.24
CA MET A 115 18.58 -3.17 11.56
C MET A 115 18.88 -4.38 12.45
N ASN A 116 18.23 -5.53 12.21
CA ASN A 116 18.31 -6.70 13.07
C ASN A 116 19.05 -7.90 12.43
N ASP A 117 19.52 -7.76 11.19
CA ASP A 117 20.30 -8.77 10.48
C ASP A 117 21.80 -8.68 10.85
N GLU A 118 22.46 -9.84 10.98
CA GLU A 118 23.89 -9.90 11.33
C GLU A 118 24.78 -9.35 10.20
N GLU A 119 24.40 -9.56 8.94
CA GLU A 119 25.13 -9.10 7.75
C GLU A 119 25.10 -7.57 7.60
N THR A 120 24.07 -6.93 8.15
CA THR A 120 23.89 -5.48 8.15
C THR A 120 23.99 -4.87 9.55
N SER A 121 24.70 -5.53 10.47
CA SER A 121 24.87 -5.10 11.86
C SER A 121 25.57 -3.72 12.05
N TYR A 122 26.15 -3.17 10.98
CA TYR A 122 26.62 -1.79 10.95
C TYR A 122 25.48 -0.77 10.94
N ILE A 123 24.26 -1.13 10.52
CA ILE A 123 23.06 -0.27 10.55
C ILE A 123 22.53 -0.18 11.98
N LYS A 124 22.40 1.04 12.50
CA LYS A 124 22.01 1.33 13.88
C LYS A 124 20.60 1.87 14.01
N ASP A 125 20.17 2.63 13.00
CA ASP A 125 18.87 3.28 12.96
C ASP A 125 18.51 3.60 11.50
N VAL A 126 17.21 3.71 11.21
CA VAL A 126 16.71 4.15 9.91
C VAL A 126 15.64 5.20 10.14
N ARG A 127 15.91 6.42 9.70
CA ARG A 127 15.01 7.57 9.82
C ARG A 127 14.43 7.89 8.45
N ARG A 128 13.14 8.16 8.37
CA ARG A 128 12.45 8.39 7.09
C ARG A 128 11.43 9.52 7.15
N SER A 129 11.16 10.15 6.02
CA SER A 129 9.98 11.02 5.84
C SER A 129 8.70 10.20 5.74
N ASP A 130 7.53 10.81 5.98
CA ASP A 130 6.24 10.10 5.94
C ASP A 130 5.85 9.53 4.56
N ASP A 131 6.43 10.09 3.51
CA ASP A 131 6.27 9.69 2.10
C ASP A 131 7.47 8.87 1.58
N TYR A 132 8.43 8.54 2.46
CA TYR A 132 9.66 7.80 2.14
C TYR A 132 10.53 8.42 1.03
N ARG A 133 10.31 9.69 0.65
CA ARG A 133 11.17 10.41 -0.30
C ARG A 133 12.54 10.73 0.28
N LYS A 134 12.70 10.66 1.60
CA LYS A 134 13.98 10.79 2.28
C LYS A 134 14.14 9.63 3.25
N VAL A 135 15.26 8.92 3.14
CA VAL A 135 15.67 7.87 4.06
C VAL A 135 17.12 8.15 4.49
N ASP A 136 17.32 8.30 5.80
CA ASP A 136 18.62 8.44 6.43
C ASP A 136 18.92 7.13 7.20
N VAL A 137 19.93 6.40 6.74
CA VAL A 137 20.43 5.19 7.38
C VAL A 137 21.60 5.59 8.29
N ILE A 138 21.46 5.36 9.58
CA ILE A 138 22.51 5.68 10.56
C ILE A 138 23.38 4.45 10.73
N VAL A 139 24.70 4.59 10.57
CA VAL A 139 25.63 3.46 10.52
C VAL A 139 26.87 3.66 11.38
N ASP A 140 27.43 2.55 11.87
CA ASP A 140 28.84 2.49 12.26
C ASP A 140 29.69 2.59 10.98
N ARG A 141 30.42 3.69 10.81
CA ARG A 141 31.20 3.97 9.58
C ARG A 141 32.18 2.85 9.26
N THR A 142 32.90 2.33 10.25
CA THR A 142 33.92 1.29 10.01
C THR A 142 33.27 0.01 9.51
N GLY A 143 32.16 -0.41 10.10
CA GLY A 143 31.40 -1.57 9.64
C GLY A 143 30.83 -1.37 8.23
N TYR A 144 30.26 -0.20 7.94
CA TYR A 144 29.71 0.14 6.64
C TYR A 144 30.76 0.11 5.51
N GLU A 145 31.89 0.82 5.69
CA GLU A 145 32.95 0.92 4.67
C GLU A 145 33.65 -0.41 4.36
N ASN A 146 33.61 -1.37 5.30
CA ASN A 146 34.16 -2.71 5.12
C ASN A 146 33.13 -3.75 4.66
N ALA A 147 31.84 -3.39 4.63
CA ALA A 147 30.78 -4.29 4.23
C ALA A 147 30.68 -4.41 2.71
N PHE A 148 30.21 -5.56 2.23
CA PHE A 148 29.65 -5.66 0.89
C PHE A 148 28.16 -5.33 0.98
N ASP A 149 27.86 -4.02 0.93
CA ASP A 149 26.54 -3.48 1.25
C ASP A 149 25.51 -3.69 0.11
N PHE A 150 24.35 -4.23 0.47
CA PHE A 150 23.16 -4.35 -0.37
C PHE A 150 21.91 -3.69 0.24
N SER A 151 22.06 -3.02 1.39
CA SER A 151 20.94 -2.37 2.08
C SER A 151 20.27 -1.31 1.22
N SER A 152 21.06 -0.59 0.40
CA SER A 152 20.54 0.42 -0.53
C SER A 152 19.56 -0.16 -1.54
N LEU A 153 19.82 -1.35 -2.08
CA LEU A 153 18.91 -2.05 -3.00
C LEU A 153 17.60 -2.41 -2.33
N THR A 154 17.65 -3.00 -1.12
CA THR A 154 16.46 -3.36 -0.34
C THR A 154 15.62 -2.12 -0.03
N ILE A 155 16.25 -1.02 0.37
CA ILE A 155 15.56 0.24 0.67
C ILE A 155 14.94 0.82 -0.60
N MET A 156 15.70 0.92 -1.68
CA MET A 156 15.23 1.43 -2.98
C MET A 156 14.02 0.65 -3.48
N MET A 157 14.07 -0.70 -3.45
CA MET A 157 12.96 -1.54 -3.92
C MET A 157 11.71 -1.36 -3.05
N SER A 158 11.88 -1.30 -1.73
CA SER A 158 10.76 -1.12 -0.78
C SER A 158 10.08 0.24 -0.99
N VAL A 159 10.87 1.31 -1.11
CA VAL A 159 10.36 2.67 -1.34
C VAL A 159 9.74 2.81 -2.73
N ALA A 160 10.36 2.23 -3.77
CA ALA A 160 9.81 2.28 -5.12
C ALA A 160 8.45 1.58 -5.20
N MET A 161 8.30 0.42 -4.56
CA MET A 161 7.03 -0.27 -4.48
C MET A 161 5.97 0.60 -3.79
N TYR A 162 6.30 1.21 -2.65
CA TYR A 162 5.40 2.13 -1.96
C TYR A 162 4.92 3.28 -2.86
N GLN A 163 5.83 3.96 -3.54
CA GLN A 163 5.50 5.15 -4.35
C GLN A 163 4.69 4.79 -5.61
N VAL A 164 4.95 3.63 -6.23
CA VAL A 164 4.14 3.11 -7.35
C VAL A 164 2.68 2.94 -6.92
N PHE A 165 2.45 2.35 -5.73
CA PHE A 165 1.09 2.17 -5.20
C PHE A 165 0.47 3.46 -4.69
N GLU A 166 1.27 4.42 -4.26
CA GLU A 166 0.79 5.78 -3.97
C GLU A 166 0.33 6.51 -5.24
N GLY A 167 0.83 6.10 -6.42
CA GLY A 167 0.58 6.74 -7.70
C GLY A 167 1.53 7.91 -7.99
N ASN A 168 2.69 7.93 -7.32
CA ASN A 168 3.73 8.94 -7.46
C ASN A 168 4.85 8.47 -8.39
N GLU A 169 5.56 9.41 -9.01
CA GLU A 169 6.85 9.14 -9.63
C GLU A 169 7.89 8.82 -8.56
N LEU A 170 8.83 7.91 -8.87
CA LEU A 170 9.88 7.51 -7.93
C LEU A 170 10.82 8.68 -7.63
N GLU A 171 10.80 9.14 -6.38
CA GLU A 171 11.74 10.12 -5.84
C GLU A 171 12.32 9.60 -4.52
N LEU A 172 13.64 9.47 -4.42
CA LEU A 172 14.29 9.04 -3.17
C LEU A 172 15.62 9.76 -2.98
N LEU A 173 15.81 10.38 -1.83
CA LEU A 173 17.12 10.75 -1.28
C LEU A 173 17.47 9.75 -0.18
N LEU A 174 18.35 8.81 -0.49
CA LEU A 174 18.92 7.85 0.45
C LEU A 174 20.29 8.34 0.91
N ARG A 175 20.51 8.42 2.22
CA ARG A 175 21.79 8.87 2.79
C ARG A 175 22.25 7.92 3.88
N TYR A 176 23.54 7.65 3.93
CA TYR A 176 24.20 6.94 5.01
C TYR A 176 24.94 7.94 5.88
N LEU A 177 24.60 8.01 7.17
CA LEU A 177 25.16 8.95 8.13
C LEU A 177 25.95 8.19 9.19
N ASP A 178 27.11 8.73 9.56
CA ASP A 178 27.90 8.23 10.69
C ASP A 178 27.14 8.40 12.01
N GLU A 179 27.07 7.34 12.83
CA GLU A 179 26.27 7.32 14.05
C GLU A 179 26.74 8.32 15.12
N GLU A 180 28.03 8.66 15.15
CA GLU A 180 28.60 9.55 16.17
C GLU A 180 28.54 11.02 15.77
N THR A 181 28.81 11.30 14.48
CA THR A 181 29.02 12.66 13.97
C THR A 181 27.85 13.20 13.15
N GLU A 182 26.93 12.34 12.73
CA GLU A 182 25.87 12.64 11.74
C GLU A 182 26.40 13.16 10.38
N GLU A 183 27.68 12.95 10.09
CA GLU A 183 28.27 13.26 8.79
C GLU A 183 27.73 12.31 7.71
N VAL A 184 27.37 12.85 6.54
CA VAL A 184 26.98 12.03 5.38
C VAL A 184 28.22 11.32 4.83
N ILE A 185 28.20 9.99 4.86
CA ILE A 185 29.25 9.10 4.36
C ILE A 185 29.01 8.78 2.88
N ASP A 186 27.76 8.47 2.54
CA ASP A 186 27.34 8.15 1.18
C ASP A 186 25.91 8.66 0.93
N GLU A 187 25.60 8.96 -0.32
CA GLU A 187 24.28 9.39 -0.74
C GLU A 187 23.90 8.91 -2.14
N MET A 188 22.62 8.60 -2.31
CA MET A 188 22.00 8.25 -3.57
C MET A 188 20.73 9.07 -3.76
N LYS A 189 20.54 9.60 -4.96
CA LYS A 189 19.33 10.33 -5.36
C LYS A 189 18.69 9.66 -6.56
N LEU A 190 17.39 9.38 -6.47
CA LEU A 190 16.56 8.85 -7.54
C LEU A 190 15.45 9.85 -7.92
N PRO A 191 15.16 10.01 -9.23
CA PRO A 191 16.02 9.57 -10.33
C PRO A 191 17.38 10.29 -10.26
N GLU A 192 18.44 9.67 -10.79
CA GLU A 192 19.72 10.35 -10.92
C GLU A 192 19.55 11.57 -11.84
N GLU A 193 20.13 12.72 -11.46
CA GLU A 193 20.18 13.87 -12.37
C GLU A 193 21.14 13.52 -13.53
N LEU A 194 20.61 13.45 -14.75
CA LEU A 194 21.35 13.17 -15.99
C LEU A 194 22.37 14.25 -16.36
#